data_AF-T1IFM2-F1
#
_entry.id   AF-T1IFM2-F1
#
_cell.length_a   1.000
_cell.length_b   1.000
_cell.length_c   1.000
_cell.angle_alpha   90.00
_cell.angle_beta   90.00
_cell.angle_gamma   90.00
#
_symmetry.space_group_name_H-M   'P 1'
#
loop_
_entity.id
_entity.type
_entity.pdbx_description
1 polymer ?
#
loop_
_entity_poly.entity_id
_entity_poly.type
_entity_poly.pdbx_seq_one_letter_code
_entity_poly.pdbx_strand_id
1 'polypeptide(L)'
;MYYFQKTSFVFPEYPYKETNKNEMAFREYEAVCEQNPACSLKKSLARVKCIRECISPVCYQQIYYHDQLEDGEIDVRLNSFKGCFAMKGGRQR
;
A
#
# COMPACT_ATOMS: atom_id res chain seq x y z
N MET A 1 -27.00 20.27 12.16
CA MET A 1 -25.57 20.64 12.07
C MET A 1 -24.78 19.36 11.99
N TYR A 2 -24.13 19.07 10.85
CA TYR A 2 -23.25 17.91 10.74
C TYR A 2 -21.84 18.35 11.19
N TYR A 3 -21.35 17.74 12.26
CA TYR A 3 -19.96 17.94 12.71
C TYR A 3 -19.03 17.19 11.76
N PHE A 4 -18.14 17.91 11.09
CA PHE A 4 -17.04 17.30 10.33
C PHE A 4 -15.98 16.85 11.34
N GLN A 5 -16.04 15.59 11.75
CA GLN A 5 -15.07 15.02 12.69
C GLN A 5 -13.76 14.79 11.95
N LYS A 6 -12.71 15.53 12.31
CA LYS A 6 -11.37 15.38 11.72
C LYS A 6 -10.79 14.07 12.23
N THR A 7 -10.84 13.02 11.42
CA THR A 7 -10.18 11.75 11.73
C THR A 7 -8.67 11.93 11.54
N SER A 8 -7.89 11.69 12.59
CA SER A 8 -6.43 11.68 12.51
C SER A 8 -5.98 10.25 12.24
N PHE A 9 -5.51 9.97 11.03
CA PHE A 9 -4.86 8.71 10.72
C PHE A 9 -3.43 8.74 11.26
N VAL A 10 -3.05 7.72 12.03
CA VAL A 10 -1.70 7.59 12.60
C VAL A 10 -1.06 6.35 12.00
N PHE A 11 -0.05 6.55 11.17
CA PHE A 11 0.74 5.49 10.55
C PHE A 11 2.17 5.99 10.33
N PRO A 12 3.18 5.09 10.24
CA PRO A 12 4.53 5.51 9.88
C PRO A 12 4.54 6.22 8.53
N GLU A 13 5.12 7.43 8.48
CA GLU A 13 5.22 8.22 7.26
C GLU A 13 6.57 7.98 6.57
N TYR A 14 6.52 7.48 5.34
CA TYR A 14 7.67 7.39 4.46
C TYR A 14 7.47 8.35 3.29
N PRO A 15 8.41 9.28 3.06
CA PRO A 15 8.28 10.21 1.95
C PRO A 15 8.33 9.44 0.64
N TYR A 16 7.36 9.70 -0.22
CA TYR A 16 7.31 9.15 -1.56
C TYR A 16 7.35 10.26 -2.60
N LYS A 17 8.32 10.17 -3.51
CA LYS A 17 8.43 11.08 -4.63
C LYS A 17 7.79 10.42 -5.84
N GLU A 18 6.66 10.97 -6.29
CA GLU A 18 5.92 10.56 -7.49
C GLU A 18 6.70 10.92 -8.77
N THR A 19 7.78 10.17 -9.02
CA THR A 19 8.53 10.25 -10.28
C THR A 19 8.09 9.12 -11.20
N ASN A 20 8.21 9.32 -12.52
CA ASN A 20 7.91 8.28 -13.51
C ASN A 20 8.62 6.96 -13.21
N LYS A 21 9.89 7.01 -12.77
CA LYS A 21 10.67 5.82 -12.43
C LYS A 21 10.06 5.05 -11.25
N ASN A 22 9.70 5.76 -10.17
CA ASN A 22 9.16 5.13 -8.97
C ASN A 22 7.75 4.57 -9.23
N GLU A 23 6.91 5.31 -9.95
CA GLU A 23 5.57 4.85 -10.32
C GLU A 23 5.63 3.64 -11.26
N MET A 24 6.53 3.64 -12.25
CA MET A 24 6.73 2.49 -13.13
C MET A 24 7.17 1.25 -12.36
N ALA A 25 8.20 1.38 -11.51
CA ALA A 25 8.67 0.28 -10.68
C ALA A 25 7.56 -0.26 -9.76
N PHE A 26 6.78 0.62 -9.11
CA PHE A 26 5.68 0.18 -8.26
C PHE A 26 4.59 -0.56 -9.05
N ARG A 27 4.21 -0.04 -10.23
CA ARG A 27 3.21 -0.66 -11.10
C ARG A 27 3.65 -2.02 -11.63
N GLU A 28 4.93 -2.21 -11.91
CA GLU A 28 5.46 -3.52 -12.31
C GLU A 28 5.25 -4.56 -11.21
N TYR A 29 5.58 -4.23 -9.96
CA TYR A 29 5.34 -5.12 -8.83
C TYR A 29 3.85 -5.35 -8.58
N GLU A 30 3.03 -4.31 -8.73
CA GLU A 30 1.57 -4.42 -8.62
C GLU A 30 1.02 -5.40 -9.66
N ALA A 31 1.44 -5.27 -10.93
CA ALA A 31 1.02 -6.16 -12.02
C ALA A 31 1.47 -7.62 -11.80
N VAL A 32 2.68 -7.85 -11.28
CA VAL A 32 3.16 -9.20 -10.93
C VAL A 32 2.31 -9.79 -9.80
N CYS A 33 2.02 -9.01 -8.76
CA CYS A 33 1.22 -9.46 -7.63
C CYS A 33 -0.27 -9.63 -7.96
N GLU A 34 -0.81 -8.87 -8.90
CA GLU A 34 -2.17 -9.04 -9.42
C GLU A 34 -2.37 -10.38 -10.14
N GLN A 35 -1.31 -10.88 -10.78
CA GLN A 35 -1.29 -12.17 -11.48
C GLN A 35 -0.98 -13.35 -10.56
N ASN A 36 -0.51 -13.10 -9.34
CA ASN A 36 -0.26 -14.15 -8.34
C ASN A 36 -1.56 -14.95 -8.09
N PRO A 37 -1.57 -16.29 -8.27
CA PRO A 37 -2.74 -17.12 -8.05
C PRO A 37 -3.39 -16.94 -6.67
N ALA A 38 -2.60 -16.65 -5.64
CA ALA A 38 -3.10 -16.42 -4.29
C ALA A 38 -3.93 -15.12 -4.18
N CYS A 39 -3.61 -14.11 -4.98
CA CYS A 39 -4.32 -12.83 -4.99
C CYS A 39 -5.39 -12.75 -6.07
N SER A 40 -5.20 -13.39 -7.23
CA SER A 40 -6.14 -13.34 -8.35
C SER A 40 -7.50 -13.99 -8.03
N LEU A 41 -7.53 -14.97 -7.13
CA LEU A 41 -8.76 -15.61 -6.64
C LEU A 41 -9.52 -14.76 -5.61
N LYS A 42 -8.88 -13.73 -5.03
CA LYS A 42 -9.51 -12.82 -4.07
C LYS A 42 -10.24 -11.71 -4.81
N LYS A 43 -11.23 -11.10 -4.14
CA LYS A 43 -12.02 -9.99 -4.69
C LYS A 43 -11.92 -8.75 -3.80
N SER A 44 -12.20 -7.60 -4.40
CA SER A 44 -12.36 -6.31 -3.71
C SER A 44 -11.21 -6.02 -2.74
N LEU A 45 -11.51 -5.60 -1.51
CA LEU A 45 -10.54 -5.27 -0.47
C LEU A 45 -9.58 -6.41 -0.14
N ALA A 46 -10.06 -7.66 -0.10
CA ALA A 46 -9.21 -8.81 0.16
C ALA A 46 -8.13 -8.99 -0.93
N ARG A 47 -8.45 -8.65 -2.18
CA ARG A 47 -7.48 -8.62 -3.28
C ARG A 47 -6.45 -7.51 -3.08
N VAL A 48 -6.90 -6.30 -2.71
CA VAL A 48 -6.00 -5.16 -2.44
C VAL A 48 -5.03 -5.48 -1.30
N LYS A 49 -5.53 -6.00 -0.17
CA LYS A 49 -4.68 -6.43 0.96
C LYS A 49 -3.63 -7.45 0.52
N CYS A 50 -4.04 -8.47 -0.23
CA CYS A 50 -3.12 -9.48 -0.76
C CYS A 50 -2.05 -8.90 -1.68
N ILE A 51 -2.41 -7.99 -2.59
CA ILE A 51 -1.46 -7.36 -3.50
C ILE A 51 -0.45 -6.52 -2.72
N ARG A 52 -0.88 -5.75 -1.72
CA ARG A 52 0.02 -4.93 -0.89
C ARG A 52 0.96 -5.81 -0.06
N GLU A 53 0.46 -6.89 0.54
CA GLU A 53 1.29 -7.89 1.21
C GLU A 53 2.29 -8.54 0.25
N CYS A 54 1.87 -8.89 -0.96
CA CYS A 54 2.73 -9.49 -1.99
C CYS A 54 3.84 -8.53 -2.43
N ILE A 55 3.54 -7.25 -2.64
CA ILE A 55 4.54 -6.24 -3.03
C ILE A 55 5.62 -6.10 -1.95
N SER A 56 5.21 -6.02 -0.68
CA SER A 56 6.14 -5.99 0.44
C SER A 56 5.43 -6.35 1.76
N PRO A 57 5.67 -7.56 2.30
CA PRO A 57 5.08 -7.97 3.57
C PRO A 57 5.49 -7.04 4.73
N VAL A 58 6.75 -6.57 4.68
CA VAL A 58 7.31 -5.68 5.70
C VAL A 58 6.63 -4.32 5.69
N CYS A 59 6.49 -3.69 4.51
CA CYS A 59 5.82 -2.40 4.42
C CYS A 59 4.32 -2.52 4.72
N TYR A 60 3.70 -3.64 4.34
CA TYR A 60 2.29 -3.87 4.65
C TYR A 60 2.08 -3.93 6.16
N GLN A 61 2.89 -4.71 6.87
CA GLN A 61 2.82 -4.79 8.32
C GLN A 61 3.09 -3.42 8.98
N GLN A 62 4.08 -2.66 8.52
CA GLN A 62 4.37 -1.36 9.14
C GLN A 62 3.25 -0.34 8.95
N ILE A 63 2.57 -0.36 7.81
CA ILE A 63 1.57 0.65 7.46
C ILE A 63 0.16 0.27 7.90
N TYR A 64 -0.22 -1.01 7.79
CA TYR A 64 -1.60 -1.47 7.93
C TYR A 64 -1.84 -2.40 9.14
N TYR A 65 -0.83 -2.74 9.94
CA TYR A 65 -1.01 -3.70 11.05
C TYR A 65 -1.91 -3.19 12.18
N HIS A 66 -1.73 -1.93 12.57
CA HIS A 66 -2.52 -1.33 13.65
C HIS A 66 -3.94 -0.94 13.22
N ASP A 67 -4.09 -0.58 11.96
CA ASP A 67 -5.33 -0.11 11.36
C ASP A 67 -5.42 -0.67 9.94
N GLN A 68 -6.23 -1.70 9.76
CA GLN A 68 -6.37 -2.38 8.48
C GLN A 68 -7.29 -1.60 7.56
N LEU A 69 -7.12 -1.77 6.25
CA LEU A 69 -8.08 -1.23 5.28
C LEU A 69 -9.48 -1.84 5.51
N GLU A 70 -10.52 -1.02 5.45
CA GLU A 70 -11.92 -1.44 5.49
C GLU A 70 -12.65 -1.16 4.15
N ASP A 71 -13.76 -1.87 3.91
CA ASP A 71 -14.53 -1.71 2.68
C ASP A 71 -15.23 -0.34 2.67
N GLY A 72 -15.03 0.43 1.61
CA GLY A 72 -15.58 1.78 1.46
C GLY A 72 -14.69 2.91 1.97
N GLU A 73 -13.51 2.60 2.55
CA GLU A 73 -12.52 3.60 2.93
C GLU A 73 -11.65 4.07 1.76
N ILE A 74 -11.20 5.32 1.83
CA ILE A 74 -10.15 5.85 0.96
C ILE A 74 -8.80 5.53 1.60
N ASP A 75 -7.92 4.83 0.86
CA ASP A 75 -6.58 4.51 1.35
C ASP A 75 -5.63 5.72 1.28
N VAL A 76 -5.65 6.56 2.31
CA VAL A 76 -4.72 7.69 2.46
C VAL A 76 -3.27 7.26 2.75
N ARG A 77 -3.04 5.99 3.10
CA ARG A 77 -1.74 5.45 3.51
C ARG A 77 -0.89 5.01 2.32
N LEU A 78 -1.48 4.88 1.13
CA LEU A 78 -0.84 4.33 -0.07
C LEU A 78 0.49 5.02 -0.41
N ASN A 79 0.56 6.35 -0.31
CA ASN A 79 1.81 7.07 -0.60
C ASN A 79 2.92 6.73 0.40
N SER A 80 2.59 6.56 1.68
CA SER A 80 3.56 6.09 2.67
C SER A 80 4.01 4.66 2.39
N PHE A 81 3.09 3.77 1.99
CA PHE A 81 3.42 2.41 1.58
C PHE A 81 4.39 2.39 0.38
N LYS A 82 4.12 3.18 -0.66
CA LYS A 82 5.02 3.36 -1.81
C LYS A 82 6.40 3.90 -1.39
N GLY A 83 6.44 4.83 -0.42
CA GLY A 83 7.67 5.35 0.17
C GLY A 83 8.51 4.27 0.85
N CYS A 84 7.88 3.45 1.69
CA CYS A 84 8.53 2.30 2.34
C CYS A 84 9.11 1.33 1.31
N PHE A 85 8.32 0.97 0.30
CA PHE A 85 8.75 0.09 -0.79
C PHE A 85 9.96 0.68 -1.53
N ALA A 86 9.92 1.94 -1.95
CA ALA A 86 11.00 2.60 -2.67
C ALA A 86 12.31 2.67 -1.83
N MET A 87 12.20 2.95 -0.53
CA MET A 87 13.35 2.98 0.38
C MET A 87 14.01 1.61 0.54
N LYS A 88 13.22 0.52 0.51
CA LYS A 88 13.71 -0.86 0.65
C LYS A 88 14.18 -1.44 -0.68
N GLY A 89 13.56 -1.09 -1.80
CA GLY A 89 13.98 -1.46 -3.15
C GLY A 89 15.33 -0.86 -3.56
N GLY A 90 15.68 0.32 -3.02
CA GLY A 90 17.01 0.92 -3.20
C GLY A 90 18.16 0.22 -2.46
N ARG A 91 17.87 -0.82 -1.66
CA ARG A 91 18.85 -1.56 -0.84
C ARG A 91 19.17 -2.96 -1.35
N GLN A 92 18.59 -3.40 -2.47
CA GLN A 92 19.08 -4.57 -3.18
C GLN A 92 20.00 -4.09 -4.30
N ARG A 93 21.29 -3.99 -3.98
CA ARG A 93 22.38 -3.91 -4.96
C ARG A 93 22.72 -5.32 -5.41
#